data_AF-W8S4F7-F1
#
_entry.id   AF-W8S4F7-F1
#
_cell.length_a   1.000
_cell.length_b   1.000
_cell.length_c   1.000
_cell.angle_alpha   90.00
_cell.angle_beta   90.00
_cell.angle_gamma   90.00
#
_symmetry.space_group_name_H-M   'P 1'
#
loop_
_entity.id
_entity.type
_entity.pdbx_description
1 polymer ?
#
loop_
_entity_poly.entity_id
_entity_poly.type
_entity_poly.pdbx_seq_one_letter_code
_entity_poly.pdbx_strand_id
1 'polypeptide(L)'
;MVGHHRHSTTIAASIWVGCLLGAALFYGVGLWLFDPVVRPVLEWMGLLEDFNAMSENLEGSGFFWSVFLVSFSPAPMQLATLGAGAVEGSFPLFIAAIAASRGIRYFGLAALAHLFGPRIAELDIPTGRIVLIVLVLGLGAWAVMQLL
;
A
#
# COMPACT_ATOMS: atom_id res chain seq x y z
N MET A 1 -16.72 -12.11 20.30
CA MET A 1 -15.36 -12.59 20.06
C MET A 1 -14.40 -11.49 20.47
N VAL A 2 -14.09 -11.41 21.77
CA VAL A 2 -13.19 -10.38 22.30
C VAL A 2 -11.75 -10.84 22.03
N GLY A 3 -10.99 -10.00 21.33
CA GLY A 3 -9.66 -10.32 20.83
C GLY A 3 -8.68 -10.69 21.94
N HIS A 4 -8.00 -11.82 21.79
CA HIS A 4 -6.87 -12.16 22.64
C HIS A 4 -5.70 -11.20 22.36
N HIS A 5 -5.55 -10.17 23.20
CA HIS A 5 -4.50 -9.14 23.12
C HIS A 5 -3.08 -9.69 22.96
N ARG A 6 -2.82 -10.90 23.47
CA ARG A 6 -1.49 -11.49 23.57
C ARG A 6 -0.85 -11.87 22.23
N HIS A 7 -1.62 -11.96 21.14
CA HIS A 7 -1.12 -12.39 19.83
C HIS A 7 -1.21 -11.32 18.73
N SER A 8 -1.69 -10.12 19.04
CA SER A 8 -1.88 -9.03 18.06
C SER A 8 -0.61 -8.72 17.27
N THR A 9 0.54 -8.67 17.94
CA THR A 9 1.85 -8.39 17.32
C THR A 9 2.35 -9.54 16.45
N THR A 10 2.10 -10.79 16.85
CA THR A 10 2.47 -11.98 16.06
C THR A 10 1.67 -12.04 14.76
N ILE A 11 0.37 -11.73 14.82
CA ILE A 11 -0.50 -11.67 13.63
C ILE A 11 -0.05 -10.53 12.71
N ALA A 12 0.25 -9.35 13.26
CA ALA A 12 0.77 -8.25 12.46
C ALA A 12 2.09 -8.60 11.77
N ALA A 13 3.01 -9.27 12.49
CA ALA A 13 4.29 -9.70 11.93
C ALA A 13 4.12 -10.73 10.81
N SER A 14 3.25 -11.74 10.97
CA SER A 14 3.03 -12.75 9.93
C SER A 14 2.41 -12.16 8.67
N ILE A 15 1.42 -11.27 8.82
CA ILE A 15 0.82 -10.53 7.69
C ILE A 15 1.87 -9.64 7.03
N TRP A 16 2.70 -8.95 7.81
CA TRP A 16 3.75 -8.07 7.28
C TRP A 16 4.78 -8.86 6.48
N VAL A 17 5.28 -9.98 6.99
CA VAL A 17 6.22 -10.85 6.27
C VAL A 17 5.58 -11.42 5.00
N GLY A 18 4.35 -11.93 5.08
CA GLY A 18 3.62 -12.41 3.91
C GLY A 18 3.41 -11.31 2.86
N CYS A 19 3.14 -10.09 3.30
CA CYS A 19 3.02 -8.93 2.43
C CYS A 19 4.34 -8.58 1.74
N LEU A 20 5.48 -8.66 2.44
CA LEU A 20 6.80 -8.42 1.85
C LEU A 20 7.15 -9.46 0.79
N LEU A 21 6.84 -10.74 1.06
CA LEU A 21 7.04 -11.82 0.09
C LEU A 21 6.16 -11.63 -1.16
N GLY A 22 4.89 -11.28 -0.97
CA GLY A 22 3.99 -10.96 -2.07
C GLY A 22 4.46 -9.74 -2.88
N ALA A 23 4.94 -8.70 -2.20
CA ALA A 23 5.48 -7.51 -2.85
C ALA A 23 6.74 -7.83 -3.68
N ALA A 24 7.65 -8.66 -3.16
CA ALA A 24 8.82 -9.12 -3.91
C ALA A 24 8.45 -9.92 -5.16
N LEU A 25 7.42 -10.79 -5.06
CA LEU A 25 6.90 -11.51 -6.22
C LEU A 25 6.32 -10.55 -7.27
N PHE A 26 5.47 -9.61 -6.86
CA PHE A 26 4.86 -8.63 -7.76
C PHE A 26 5.89 -7.67 -8.38
N TYR A 27 6.94 -7.31 -7.64
CA TYR A 27 8.07 -6.57 -8.19
C TYR A 27 8.72 -7.35 -9.34
N GLY A 28 8.96 -8.65 -9.15
CA GLY A 28 9.44 -9.55 -10.21
C GLY A 28 8.49 -9.65 -11.40
N VAL A 29 7.18 -9.68 -11.15
CA VAL A 29 6.16 -9.62 -12.23
C VAL A 29 6.26 -8.30 -13.00
N GLY A 30 6.44 -7.17 -12.32
CA GLY A 30 6.60 -5.86 -12.95
C GLY A 30 7.82 -5.79 -13.87
N LEU A 31 8.95 -6.34 -13.41
CA LEU A 31 10.15 -6.50 -14.23
C LEU A 31 9.87 -7.33 -15.49
N TRP A 32 9.25 -8.51 -15.30
CA TRP A 32 9.04 -9.44 -16.40
C TRP A 32 7.99 -9.00 -17.42
N LEU A 33 6.97 -8.24 -16.99
CA LEU A 33 5.94 -7.71 -17.87
C LEU A 33 6.38 -6.46 -18.64
N PHE A 34 7.53 -5.85 -18.30
CA PHE A 34 7.93 -4.60 -18.91
C PHE A 34 8.09 -4.74 -20.42
N ASP A 35 8.98 -5.62 -20.88
CA ASP A 35 9.24 -5.85 -22.31
C ASP A 35 8.01 -6.35 -23.09
N PRO A 36 7.30 -7.42 -22.68
CA PRO A 36 6.23 -7.98 -23.49
C PRO A 36 4.92 -7.18 -23.45
N VAL A 37 4.69 -6.35 -22.43
CA VAL A 37 3.40 -5.68 -22.22
C VAL A 37 3.54 -4.18 -22.06
N VAL A 38 4.37 -3.71 -21.12
CA VAL A 38 4.43 -2.28 -20.79
C VAL A 38 5.06 -1.47 -21.93
N ARG A 39 6.21 -1.90 -22.41
CA ARG A 39 6.96 -1.26 -23.50
C ARG A 39 6.13 -1.09 -24.78
N PRO A 40 5.48 -2.12 -25.36
CA PRO A 40 4.67 -1.94 -26.57
C PRO A 40 3.46 -1.04 -26.35
N VAL A 41 2.88 -1.03 -25.14
CA VAL A 41 1.80 -0.09 -24.79
C VAL A 41 2.31 1.35 -24.74
N LEU A 42 3.49 1.58 -24.14
CA LEU A 42 4.13 2.90 -24.10
C LEU A 42 4.53 3.39 -25.49
N GLU A 43 5.06 2.51 -26.34
CA GLU A 43 5.39 2.81 -27.74
C GLU A 43 4.13 3.17 -28.55
N TRP A 44 3.04 2.41 -28.38
CA TRP A 44 1.76 2.71 -29.03
C TRP A 44 1.18 4.06 -28.61
N MET A 45 1.36 4.45 -27.34
CA MET A 45 0.95 5.75 -26.82
C MET A 45 1.93 6.89 -27.15
N GLY A 46 3.13 6.59 -27.69
CA GLY A 46 4.18 7.57 -27.93
C GLY A 46 4.83 8.13 -26.66
N LEU A 47 4.70 7.43 -25.52
CA LEU A 47 5.15 7.87 -24.18
C LEU A 47 6.44 7.20 -23.71
N LEU A 48 7.09 6.39 -24.55
CA LEU A 48 8.27 5.61 -24.14
C LEU A 48 9.44 6.51 -23.71
N GLU A 49 9.71 7.60 -24.43
CA GLU A 49 10.80 8.52 -24.09
C GLU A 49 10.53 9.26 -22.78
N ASP A 50 9.30 9.74 -22.58
CA ASP A 50 8.89 10.39 -21.33
C ASP A 50 9.02 9.45 -20.13
N PHE A 51 8.63 8.18 -20.31
CA PHE A 51 8.76 7.16 -19.28
C PHE A 51 10.23 6.90 -18.91
N ASN A 52 11.12 6.79 -19.90
CA ASN A 52 12.56 6.60 -19.66
C ASN A 52 13.15 7.80 -18.92
N ALA A 53 12.83 9.02 -19.36
CA ALA A 53 13.27 10.24 -18.68
C ALA A 53 12.76 10.32 -17.23
N MET A 54 11.50 9.93 -16.97
CA MET A 54 10.98 9.87 -15.60
C MET A 54 11.67 8.79 -14.76
N SER A 55 12.00 7.64 -15.37
CA SER A 55 12.67 6.53 -14.68
C SER A 55 14.08 6.91 -14.24
N GLU A 56 14.83 7.63 -15.08
CA GLU A 56 16.15 8.19 -14.72
C GLU A 56 16.04 9.20 -13.56
N ASN A 57 14.99 10.01 -13.53
CA ASN A 57 14.75 10.97 -12.45
C ASN A 57 14.34 10.32 -11.12
N LEU A 58 13.97 9.04 -11.13
CA LEU A 58 13.58 8.31 -9.93
C LEU A 58 14.78 7.77 -9.16
N GLU A 59 16.03 8.01 -9.54
CA GLU A 59 17.19 7.47 -8.84
C GLU A 59 17.34 7.92 -7.37
N GLY A 60 18.00 7.06 -6.59
CA GLY A 60 18.36 7.35 -5.19
C GLY A 60 17.16 7.48 -4.24
N SER A 61 17.14 8.53 -3.43
CA SER A 61 16.11 8.73 -2.39
C SER A 61 14.73 9.07 -2.96
N GLY A 62 14.66 9.61 -4.18
CA GLY A 62 13.41 9.90 -4.89
C GLY A 62 12.57 8.64 -5.13
N PHE A 63 13.22 7.53 -5.48
CA PHE A 63 12.57 6.23 -5.63
C PHE A 63 11.87 5.78 -4.35
N PHE A 64 12.61 5.80 -3.24
CA PHE A 64 12.11 5.34 -1.95
C PHE A 64 10.85 6.10 -1.54
N TRP A 65 10.89 7.44 -1.61
CA TRP A 65 9.77 8.28 -1.23
C TRP A 65 8.57 8.11 -2.16
N SER A 66 8.80 7.92 -3.45
CA SER A 66 7.74 7.68 -4.44
C SER A 66 7.00 6.38 -4.13
N VAL A 67 7.74 5.27 -3.94
CA VAL A 67 7.14 3.97 -3.58
C VAL A 67 6.46 4.05 -2.22
N PHE A 68 7.09 4.69 -1.24
CA PHE A 68 6.56 4.82 0.12
C PHE A 68 5.25 5.60 0.12
N LEU A 69 5.19 6.77 -0.50
CA LEU A 69 4.02 7.65 -0.49
C LEU A 69 2.85 7.02 -1.24
N VAL A 70 3.07 6.47 -2.43
CA VAL A 70 2.01 5.78 -3.18
C VAL A 70 1.50 4.59 -2.38
N SER A 71 2.39 3.80 -1.77
CA SER A 71 2.00 2.67 -0.93
C SER A 71 1.36 3.08 0.39
N PHE A 72 1.71 4.23 0.95
CA PHE A 72 1.09 4.72 2.18
C PHE A 72 -0.28 5.36 1.91
N SER A 73 -0.50 5.86 0.70
CA SER A 73 -1.78 6.43 0.28
C SER A 73 -2.92 5.38 0.24
N PRO A 74 -4.18 5.79 -0.01
CA PRO A 74 -5.30 4.89 -0.26
C PRO A 74 -5.19 4.13 -1.59
N ALA A 75 -4.21 4.47 -2.44
CA ALA A 75 -4.01 3.79 -3.71
C ALA A 75 -3.65 2.31 -3.52
N PRO A 76 -4.01 1.43 -4.49
CA PRO A 76 -3.58 0.04 -4.48
C PRO A 76 -2.05 -0.05 -4.48
N MET A 77 -1.49 -0.79 -3.52
CA MET A 77 -0.03 -0.94 -3.37
C MET A 77 0.60 -1.63 -4.57
N GLN A 78 -0.18 -2.50 -5.21
CA GLN A 78 0.23 -3.30 -6.35
C GLN A 78 0.64 -2.38 -7.51
N LEU A 79 0.03 -1.19 -7.65
CA LEU A 79 0.45 -0.21 -8.65
C LEU A 79 1.87 0.28 -8.40
N ALA A 80 2.18 0.67 -7.15
CA ALA A 80 3.54 1.07 -6.79
C ALA A 80 4.55 -0.08 -6.96
N THR A 81 4.12 -1.31 -6.65
CA THR A 81 4.97 -2.50 -6.66
C THR A 81 5.30 -2.94 -8.09
N LEU A 82 4.29 -3.00 -8.96
CA LEU A 82 4.46 -3.32 -10.38
C LEU A 82 5.21 -2.21 -11.10
N GLY A 83 4.89 -0.95 -10.81
CA GLY A 83 5.61 0.20 -11.36
C GLY A 83 7.08 0.21 -10.96
N ALA A 84 7.38 -0.06 -9.68
CA ALA A 84 8.76 -0.19 -9.19
C ALA A 84 9.56 -1.26 -9.94
N GLY A 85 8.93 -2.40 -10.25
CA GLY A 85 9.53 -3.44 -11.09
C GLY A 85 9.68 -3.00 -12.54
N ALA A 86 8.66 -2.37 -13.12
CA ALA A 86 8.66 -1.91 -14.51
C ALA A 86 9.76 -0.87 -14.81
N VAL A 87 10.12 -0.02 -13.84
CA VAL A 87 11.22 0.95 -13.97
C VAL A 87 12.59 0.38 -13.58
N GLU A 88 12.70 -0.93 -13.34
CA GLU A 88 13.92 -1.59 -12.85
C GLU A 88 14.54 -0.94 -11.61
N GLY A 89 13.69 -0.40 -10.73
CA GLY A 89 14.15 0.41 -9.60
C GLY A 89 14.95 -0.39 -8.56
N SER A 90 15.70 0.29 -7.70
CA SER A 90 16.54 -0.39 -6.70
C SER A 90 15.69 -1.29 -5.75
N PHE A 91 15.81 -2.61 -5.90
CA PHE A 91 15.05 -3.57 -5.08
C PHE A 91 15.21 -3.36 -3.55
N PRO A 92 16.43 -3.09 -3.01
CA PRO A 92 16.59 -2.77 -1.59
C PRO A 92 15.80 -1.54 -1.13
N LEU A 93 15.76 -0.48 -1.94
CA LEU A 93 14.99 0.73 -1.62
C LEU A 93 13.50 0.48 -1.73
N PHE A 94 13.06 -0.26 -2.74
CA PHE A 94 11.67 -0.68 -2.91
C PHE A 94 11.18 -1.48 -1.70
N ILE A 95 11.90 -2.54 -1.30
CA ILE A 95 11.46 -3.39 -0.21
C ILE A 95 11.48 -2.64 1.13
N ALA A 96 12.44 -1.72 1.33
CA ALA A 96 12.48 -0.84 2.49
C ALA A 96 11.26 0.10 2.53
N ALA A 97 10.87 0.68 1.39
CA ALA A 97 9.70 1.56 1.29
C ALA A 97 8.39 0.82 1.58
N ILE A 98 8.23 -0.40 1.04
CA ILE A 98 7.06 -1.26 1.33
C ILE A 98 7.06 -1.68 2.80
N ALA A 99 8.20 -2.12 3.33
CA ALA A 99 8.38 -2.50 4.73
C ALA A 99 7.97 -1.38 5.67
N ALA A 100 8.43 -0.16 5.43
CA ALA A 100 8.08 1.00 6.23
C ALA A 100 6.59 1.36 6.11
N SER A 101 6.06 1.53 4.90
CA SER A 101 4.67 1.94 4.68
C SER A 101 3.66 0.94 5.23
N ARG A 102 3.90 -0.37 5.03
CA ARG A 102 3.01 -1.45 5.50
C ARG A 102 3.22 -1.77 6.96
N GLY A 103 4.46 -1.67 7.44
CA GLY A 103 4.79 -1.85 8.84
C GLY A 103 4.04 -0.85 9.71
N ILE A 104 4.07 0.44 9.35
CA ILE A 104 3.32 1.49 10.05
C ILE A 104 1.83 1.14 10.13
N ARG A 105 1.21 0.67 9.03
CA ARG A 105 -0.21 0.29 9.04
C ARG A 105 -0.50 -0.93 9.91
N TYR A 106 0.20 -2.04 9.71
CA TYR A 106 -0.12 -3.30 10.39
C TYR A 106 0.22 -3.26 11.87
N PHE A 107 1.41 -2.76 12.21
CA PHE A 107 1.79 -2.61 13.61
C PHE A 107 1.08 -1.44 14.28
N GLY A 108 0.80 -0.36 13.56
CA GLY A 108 -0.03 0.74 14.07
C GLY A 108 -1.44 0.29 14.44
N LEU A 109 -2.09 -0.50 13.59
CA LEU A 109 -3.40 -1.08 13.88
C LEU A 109 -3.32 -2.06 15.07
N ALA A 110 -2.30 -2.91 15.11
CA ALA A 110 -2.09 -3.85 16.21
C ALA A 110 -1.87 -3.13 17.56
N ALA A 111 -1.10 -2.03 17.55
CA ALA A 111 -0.86 -1.19 18.72
C ALA A 111 -2.13 -0.44 19.15
N LEU A 112 -2.89 0.09 18.19
CA LEU A 112 -4.16 0.78 18.47
C LEU A 112 -5.20 -0.18 19.06
N ALA A 113 -5.31 -1.38 18.50
CA ALA A 113 -6.16 -2.44 19.04
C ALA A 113 -5.71 -2.85 20.45
N HIS A 114 -4.41 -2.89 20.70
CA HIS A 114 -3.87 -3.20 22.02
C HIS A 114 -4.17 -2.08 23.05
N LEU A 115 -4.05 -0.82 22.67
CA LEU A 115 -4.22 0.30 23.60
C LEU A 115 -5.70 0.68 23.83
N PHE A 116 -6.52 0.64 22.78
CA PHE A 116 -7.91 1.12 22.83
C PHE A 116 -8.95 0.01 22.79
N GLY A 117 -8.58 -1.22 22.39
CA GLY A 117 -9.50 -2.35 22.30
C GLY A 117 -10.32 -2.61 23.58
N PRO A 118 -9.71 -2.66 24.78
CA PRO A 118 -10.46 -2.89 26.02
C PRO A 118 -11.43 -1.74 26.34
N ARG A 119 -11.00 -0.50 26.15
CA ARG A 119 -11.83 0.71 26.39
C ARG A 119 -13.03 0.77 25.46
N ILE A 120 -12.86 0.39 24.19
CA ILE A 120 -13.95 0.36 23.20
C ILE A 120 -14.93 -0.79 23.51
N ALA A 121 -14.43 -1.93 24.00
CA ALA A 121 -15.27 -3.06 24.36
C ALA A 121 -16.22 -2.76 25.54
N GLU A 122 -15.82 -1.88 26.45
CA GLU A 122 -16.65 -1.44 27.59
C GLU A 122 -17.79 -0.49 27.19
N LEU A 123 -17.70 0.17 26.03
CA LEU A 123 -18.66 1.20 25.61
C LEU A 123 -19.96 0.63 24.98
N ASP A 124 -20.11 -0.70 24.90
CA ASP A 124 -21.26 -1.43 24.31
C ASP A 124 -21.86 -0.77 23.05
N ILE A 125 -20.98 -0.29 22.16
CA ILE A 125 -21.42 0.49 21.02
C ILE A 125 -21.99 -0.46 19.97
N PRO A 126 -23.23 -0.25 19.47
CA PRO A 126 -23.81 -1.12 18.45
C PRO A 126 -23.00 -1.03 17.16
N THR A 127 -22.17 -2.05 16.90
CA THR A 127 -21.17 -2.09 15.81
C THR A 127 -21.79 -1.79 14.45
N GLY A 128 -23.03 -2.23 14.21
CA GLY A 128 -23.75 -2.00 12.96
C GLY A 128 -24.01 -0.52 12.62
N ARG A 129 -24.24 0.34 13.62
CA ARG A 129 -24.49 1.78 13.37
C ARG A 129 -23.19 2.52 13.04
N ILE A 130 -22.08 2.19 13.69
CA ILE A 130 -20.78 2.83 13.38
C ILE A 130 -20.35 2.48 11.97
N VAL A 131 -20.43 1.20 11.59
CA VAL A 131 -20.08 0.76 10.23
C VAL A 131 -20.92 1.53 9.22
N LEU A 132 -22.24 1.63 9.42
CA LEU A 132 -23.13 2.39 8.53
C LEU A 132 -22.74 3.88 8.44
N ILE A 133 -22.47 4.53 9.57
CA ILE A 133 -22.08 5.96 9.61
C ILE A 133 -20.77 6.18 8.87
N VAL A 134 -19.75 5.36 9.11
CA VAL A 134 -18.44 5.46 8.43
C VAL A 134 -18.60 5.21 6.93
N LEU A 135 -19.43 4.25 6.53
CA LEU A 135 -19.70 3.94 5.13
C LEU A 135 -20.40 5.12 4.43
N VAL A 136 -21.42 5.70 5.06
CA VAL A 136 -22.15 6.87 4.54
C VAL A 136 -21.23 8.09 4.44
N LEU A 137 -20.41 8.36 5.46
CA LEU A 137 -19.45 9.46 5.44
C LEU A 137 -18.37 9.26 4.37
N GLY A 138 -17.88 8.03 4.21
CA GLY A 138 -16.89 7.68 3.19
C GLY A 138 -17.44 7.83 1.77
N LEU A 139 -18.65 7.30 1.51
CA LEU A 139 -19.35 7.47 0.23
C LEU A 139 -19.69 8.94 -0.05
N GLY A 140 -20.11 9.68 0.98
CA GLY A 140 -20.38 11.12 0.87
C GLY A 140 -19.13 11.93 0.52
N ALA A 141 -18.01 11.69 1.20
CA ALA A 141 -16.74 12.34 0.90
C ALA A 141 -16.23 12.03 -0.51
N TRP A 142 -16.41 10.78 -0.97
CA TRP A 142 -16.06 10.38 -2.34
C TRP A 142 -16.94 11.08 -3.39
N ALA A 143 -18.25 11.16 -3.17
CA ALA A 143 -19.17 11.86 -4.06
C ALA A 143 -18.87 13.37 -4.15
N VAL A 144 -18.45 13.99 -3.03
CA VAL A 144 -18.04 15.40 -3.01
C VAL A 144 -16.75 15.62 -3.81
N MET A 145 -15.77 14.73 -3.70
CA MET A 145 -14.53 14.83 -4.50
C MET A 145 -14.75 14.64 -6.00
N GLN A 146 -15.85 14.01 -6.42
CA GLN A 146 -16.22 13.88 -7.84
C GLN A 146 -16.98 15.11 -8.39
N LEU A 147 -17.54 15.95 -7.51
CA LEU A 147 -18.31 17.15 -7.87
C LEU A 147 -17.45 18.44 -7.84
N LEU A 148 -16.25 18.37 -7.27
CA LEU A 148 -15.23 19.43 -7.24
C LEU A 148 -14.21 19.22 -8.36
#